data_AF-A0A1Y1WIZ1-F1
#
_entry.id   AF-A0A1Y1WIZ1-F1
#
_cell.length_a   1.000
_cell.length_b   1.000
_cell.length_c   1.000
_cell.angle_alpha   90.00
_cell.angle_beta   90.00
_cell.angle_gamma   90.00
#
_symmetry.space_group_name_H-M   'P 1'
#
loop_
_entity.id
_entity.type
_entity.pdbx_description
1 polymer ?
#
loop_
_entity_poly.entity_id
_entity_poly.type
_entity_poly.pdbx_seq_one_letter_code
_entity_poly.pdbx_strand_id
1 'polypeptide(L)'
;MAKKLEKLEQCTEYRTFRFRIQAFSNAYREFIEREAGMTEQVVSKQQLRNYLHQQRYISRFNEDGKKAKSKGHHVWNVEAKKISRNSWWFKEFVRRIASPPPKAVIGVPYEWTPTIWDPQVRAPKVYFHSPWLPAWLRWESNSLRGIPPSDAVDCNINVVASYYQGKEVCRLETSFTVHVVPNTQLSMFMP
;
A
#
# COMPACT_ATOMS: atom_id res chain seq x y z
N MET A 1 11.94 -13.55 -24.56
CA MET A 1 12.16 -13.48 -23.10
C MET A 1 13.47 -12.80 -22.71
N ALA A 2 14.55 -12.95 -23.48
CA ALA A 2 15.87 -12.36 -23.24
C ALA A 2 15.88 -10.82 -22.99
N LYS A 3 15.26 -10.02 -23.87
CA LYS A 3 15.23 -8.55 -23.73
C LYS A 3 14.58 -8.02 -22.44
N LYS A 4 13.72 -8.82 -21.79
CA LYS A 4 13.07 -8.43 -20.52
C LYS A 4 13.97 -8.70 -19.32
N LEU A 5 14.84 -9.71 -19.42
CA LEU A 5 15.88 -10.06 -18.44
C LEU A 5 17.06 -9.08 -18.52
N GLU A 6 17.48 -8.65 -19.72
CA GLU A 6 18.53 -7.62 -19.88
C GLU A 6 18.15 -6.28 -19.19
N LYS A 7 16.89 -5.85 -19.33
CA LYS A 7 16.37 -4.65 -18.63
C LYS A 7 16.34 -4.78 -17.09
N LEU A 8 16.40 -6.00 -16.56
CA LEU A 8 16.47 -6.26 -15.11
C LEU A 8 17.89 -6.16 -14.57
N GLU A 9 18.91 -6.31 -15.41
CA GLU A 9 20.32 -6.26 -14.98
C GLU A 9 20.82 -4.84 -14.71
N GLN A 10 20.19 -3.84 -15.31
CA GLN A 10 20.56 -2.42 -15.20
C GLN A 10 19.75 -1.65 -14.15
N CYS A 11 18.86 -2.31 -13.40
CA CYS A 11 17.89 -1.61 -12.57
C CYS A 11 18.26 -1.61 -11.08
N THR A 12 18.62 -0.43 -10.59
CA THR A 12 18.94 -0.14 -9.19
C THR A 12 17.71 0.14 -8.32
N GLU A 13 16.53 0.27 -8.93
CA GLU A 13 15.26 0.56 -8.24
C GLU A 13 14.41 -0.68 -7.97
N TYR A 14 13.50 -0.58 -7.01
CA TYR A 14 12.51 -1.62 -6.76
C TYR A 14 11.56 -1.78 -7.95
N ARG A 15 11.34 -3.02 -8.36
CA ARG A 15 10.35 -3.39 -9.37
C ARG A 15 9.35 -4.38 -8.80
N THR A 16 8.11 -4.26 -9.22
CA THR A 16 7.05 -5.23 -8.89
C THR A 16 7.06 -6.39 -9.89
N PHE A 17 7.34 -7.58 -9.38
CA PHE A 17 7.19 -8.85 -10.08
C PHE A 17 5.83 -9.45 -9.76
N ARG A 18 5.17 -10.04 -10.76
CA ARG A 18 3.85 -10.63 -10.63
C ARG A 18 3.92 -12.10 -10.96
N PHE A 19 3.51 -12.94 -10.02
CA PHE A 19 3.58 -14.38 -10.14
C PHE A 19 2.19 -14.99 -10.10
N ARG A 20 1.93 -15.96 -10.98
CA ARG A 20 0.76 -16.83 -10.83
C ARG A 20 0.95 -17.68 -9.59
N ILE A 21 -0.05 -17.67 -8.70
CA ILE A 21 0.04 -18.29 -7.37
C ILE A 21 0.41 -19.78 -7.48
N GLN A 22 -0.23 -20.51 -8.39
CA GLN A 22 0.04 -21.94 -8.57
C GLN A 22 1.46 -22.21 -9.08
N ALA A 23 1.90 -21.48 -10.11
CA ALA A 23 3.25 -21.64 -10.66
C ALA A 23 4.33 -21.31 -9.62
N PHE A 24 4.13 -20.24 -8.85
CA PHE A 24 5.05 -19.86 -7.78
C PHE A 24 5.12 -20.91 -6.66
N SER A 25 3.96 -21.42 -6.23
CA SER A 25 3.89 -22.43 -5.17
C SER A 25 4.55 -23.74 -5.59
N ASN A 26 4.37 -24.16 -6.85
CA ASN A 26 5.01 -25.36 -7.39
C ASN A 26 6.53 -25.18 -7.50
N ALA A 27 6.99 -24.06 -8.05
CA ALA A 27 8.42 -23.77 -8.18
C ALA A 27 9.11 -23.68 -6.81
N TYR A 28 8.42 -23.12 -5.79
CA TYR A 28 8.94 -23.10 -4.43
C TYR A 28 9.04 -24.50 -3.82
N ARG A 29 8.06 -25.37 -4.06
CA ARG A 29 8.13 -26.78 -3.63
C ARG A 29 9.33 -27.49 -4.26
N GLU A 30 9.48 -27.40 -5.59
CA GLU A 30 10.60 -28.01 -6.32
C GLU A 30 11.95 -27.49 -5.81
N PHE A 31 12.03 -26.20 -5.47
CA PHE A 31 13.22 -25.61 -4.85
C PHE A 31 13.52 -26.21 -3.47
N ILE A 32 12.51 -26.35 -2.60
CA ILE A 32 12.70 -26.93 -1.27
C ILE A 32 13.08 -28.41 -1.34
N GLU A 33 12.45 -29.18 -2.23
CA GLU A 33 12.80 -30.58 -2.47
C GLU A 33 14.25 -30.72 -2.93
N ARG A 34 14.71 -29.84 -3.83
CA ARG A 34 16.08 -29.88 -4.37
C ARG A 34 17.14 -29.40 -3.39
N GLU A 35 16.92 -28.28 -2.71
CA GLU A 35 17.94 -27.63 -1.89
C GLU A 35 17.97 -28.16 -0.45
N ALA A 36 16.81 -28.53 0.11
CA ALA A 36 16.70 -28.97 1.51
C ALA A 36 16.41 -30.48 1.64
N GLY A 37 16.18 -31.20 0.53
CA GLY A 37 15.84 -32.62 0.56
C GLY A 37 14.49 -32.92 1.22
N MET A 38 13.68 -31.90 1.48
CA MET A 38 12.39 -32.05 2.16
C MET A 38 11.32 -32.49 1.17
N THR A 39 11.00 -33.77 1.19
CA THR A 39 9.98 -34.38 0.31
C THR A 39 8.56 -34.13 0.82
N GLU A 40 7.56 -34.44 -0.01
CA GLU A 40 6.13 -34.30 0.35
C GLU A 40 5.72 -35.09 1.60
N GLN A 41 6.45 -36.18 1.94
CA GLN A 41 6.23 -36.95 3.16
C GLN A 41 6.62 -36.16 4.43
N VAL A 42 7.56 -35.22 4.31
CA VAL A 42 8.04 -34.38 5.41
C VAL A 42 7.27 -33.07 5.48
N VAL A 43 7.08 -32.41 4.33
CA VAL A 43 6.35 -31.14 4.24
C VAL A 43 5.28 -31.25 3.17
N SER A 44 4.03 -31.24 3.62
CA SER A 44 2.88 -31.29 2.72
C SER A 44 2.79 -30.02 1.85
N LYS A 45 2.15 -30.15 0.69
CA LYS A 45 1.79 -29.02 -0.17
C LYS A 45 0.99 -27.95 0.57
N GLN A 46 0.16 -28.35 1.54
CA GLN A 46 -0.63 -27.41 2.33
C GLN A 46 0.24 -26.57 3.27
N GLN A 47 1.23 -27.18 3.94
CA GLN A 47 2.16 -26.45 4.82
C GLN A 47 2.96 -25.41 4.03
N LEU A 48 3.51 -25.77 2.87
CA LEU A 48 4.23 -24.83 2.00
C LEU A 48 3.33 -23.67 1.54
N ARG A 49 2.09 -23.97 1.15
CA ARG A 49 1.13 -22.93 0.77
C ARG A 49 0.81 -22.00 1.94
N ASN A 50 0.61 -22.52 3.14
CA ASN A 50 0.36 -21.73 4.35
C ASN A 50 1.56 -20.84 4.67
N TYR A 51 2.78 -21.38 4.61
CA TYR A 51 4.01 -20.62 4.78
C TYR A 51 4.09 -19.44 3.80
N LEU A 52 3.89 -19.69 2.51
CA LEU A 52 3.88 -18.66 1.47
C LEU A 52 2.76 -17.63 1.68
N HIS A 53 1.61 -18.03 2.24
CA HIS A 53 0.51 -17.13 2.60
C HIS A 53 0.79 -16.24 3.82
N GLN A 54 1.86 -16.50 4.57
CA GLN A 54 2.25 -15.68 5.72
C GLN A 54 3.47 -14.79 5.43
N GLN A 55 4.10 -14.94 4.26
CA GLN A 55 5.28 -14.16 3.89
C GLN A 55 4.94 -12.68 3.67
N ARG A 56 5.63 -11.80 4.41
CA ARG A 56 5.46 -10.34 4.36
C ARG A 56 6.02 -9.69 3.11
N TYR A 57 6.88 -10.39 2.37
CA TYR A 57 7.43 -9.96 1.08
C TYR A 57 6.51 -10.26 -0.11
N ILE A 58 5.32 -10.83 0.15
CA ILE A 58 4.33 -11.19 -0.87
C ILE A 58 3.05 -10.38 -0.63
N SER A 59 2.73 -9.46 -1.54
CA SER A 59 1.45 -8.78 -1.59
C SER A 59 0.43 -9.60 -2.37
N ARG A 60 -0.77 -9.76 -1.80
CA ARG A 60 -1.90 -10.53 -2.34
C ARG A 60 -3.10 -9.64 -2.68
N PHE A 61 -3.15 -8.44 -2.13
CA PHE A 61 -4.21 -7.46 -2.33
C PHE A 61 -3.66 -6.16 -2.93
N ASN A 62 -4.41 -5.57 -3.87
CA ASN A 62 -4.11 -4.26 -4.43
C ASN A 62 -4.54 -3.13 -3.46
N GLU A 63 -4.25 -1.87 -3.82
CA GLU A 63 -4.61 -0.71 -2.99
C GLU A 63 -6.12 -0.57 -2.74
N ASP A 64 -6.96 -1.08 -3.65
CA ASP A 64 -8.42 -1.13 -3.46
C ASP A 64 -8.89 -2.24 -2.49
N GLY A 65 -7.97 -3.00 -1.88
CA GLY A 65 -8.30 -4.12 -1.00
C GLY A 65 -8.90 -5.34 -1.71
N LYS A 66 -8.74 -5.43 -3.04
CA LYS A 66 -9.15 -6.58 -3.86
C LYS A 66 -7.96 -7.51 -4.10
N LYS A 67 -8.21 -8.82 -4.22
CA LYS A 67 -7.17 -9.80 -4.57
C LYS A 67 -6.50 -9.36 -5.88
N ALA A 68 -5.17 -9.24 -5.87
CA ALA A 68 -4.40 -8.79 -7.02
C ALA A 68 -4.65 -9.73 -8.21
N LYS A 69 -4.89 -9.14 -9.38
CA LYS A 69 -5.13 -9.87 -10.62
C LYS A 69 -4.24 -9.35 -11.75
N SER A 70 -3.89 -10.24 -12.67
CA SER A 70 -3.28 -9.90 -13.95
C SER A 70 -3.92 -10.73 -15.04
N LYS A 71 -4.44 -10.05 -16.08
CA LYS A 71 -5.19 -10.67 -17.18
C LYS A 71 -6.30 -11.61 -16.68
N GLY A 72 -7.07 -11.17 -15.67
CA GLY A 72 -8.19 -11.92 -15.10
C GLY A 72 -7.84 -12.92 -13.99
N HIS A 73 -6.56 -13.28 -13.80
CA HIS A 73 -6.19 -14.32 -12.81
C HIS A 73 -5.47 -13.76 -11.60
N HIS A 74 -5.63 -14.44 -10.46
CA HIS A 74 -4.96 -14.07 -9.21
C HIS A 74 -3.45 -14.19 -9.30
N VAL A 75 -2.78 -13.15 -8.80
CA VAL A 75 -1.32 -13.07 -8.75
C VAL A 75 -0.85 -12.67 -7.38
N TRP A 76 0.40 -13.00 -7.11
CA TRP A 76 1.18 -12.47 -6.01
C TRP A 76 2.18 -11.45 -6.53
N ASN A 77 2.28 -10.34 -5.82
CA ASN A 77 3.21 -9.26 -6.13
C ASN A 77 4.40 -9.34 -5.18
N VAL A 78 5.60 -9.23 -5.72
CA VAL A 78 6.85 -9.13 -4.96
C VAL A 78 7.58 -7.89 -5.44
N GLU A 79 7.96 -6.99 -4.54
CA GLU A 79 8.83 -5.87 -4.86
C GLU A 79 10.28 -6.24 -4.55
N ALA A 80 11.14 -6.21 -5.56
CA ALA A 80 12.55 -6.51 -5.38
C ALA A 80 13.45 -5.61 -6.25
N LYS A 81 14.68 -5.40 -5.79
CA LYS A 81 15.75 -4.76 -6.55
C LYS A 81 16.98 -5.67 -6.58
N LYS A 82 17.64 -5.76 -7.73
CA LYS A 82 18.84 -6.59 -7.91
C LYS A 82 20.03 -5.86 -7.29
N ILE A 83 20.82 -6.55 -6.48
CA ILE A 83 22.04 -5.99 -5.85
C ILE A 83 23.26 -6.44 -6.64
N SER A 84 23.32 -7.73 -6.96
CA SER A 84 24.42 -8.36 -7.67
C SER A 84 23.91 -9.52 -8.52
N ARG A 85 24.81 -10.26 -9.19
CA ARG A 85 24.45 -11.32 -10.13
C ARG A 85 23.43 -12.32 -9.56
N ASN A 86 23.58 -12.71 -8.29
CA ASN A 86 22.76 -13.72 -7.62
C ASN A 86 22.09 -13.21 -6.33
N SER A 87 22.04 -11.89 -6.10
CA SER A 87 21.49 -11.33 -4.86
C SER A 87 20.43 -10.26 -5.14
N TRP A 88 19.36 -10.31 -4.34
CA TRP A 88 18.18 -9.46 -4.45
C TRP A 88 17.81 -8.93 -3.07
N TRP A 89 17.39 -7.66 -3.02
CA TRP A 89 16.67 -7.14 -1.87
C TRP A 89 15.18 -7.16 -2.14
N PHE A 90 14.44 -7.73 -1.20
CA PHE A 90 12.98 -7.76 -1.22
C PHE A 90 12.44 -6.69 -0.29
N LYS A 91 11.41 -5.99 -0.75
CA LYS A 91 10.72 -4.98 0.05
C LYS A 91 9.60 -5.65 0.84
N GLU A 92 9.57 -5.40 2.13
CA GLU A 92 8.47 -5.82 2.97
C GLU A 92 7.21 -5.03 2.62
N PHE A 93 6.09 -5.74 2.48
CA PHE A 93 4.80 -5.09 2.32
C PHE A 93 4.15 -4.92 3.69
N VAL A 94 4.13 -3.68 4.16
CA VAL A 94 3.52 -3.30 5.44
C VAL A 94 2.16 -2.63 5.21
N ARG A 95 1.24 -2.87 6.14
CA ARG A 95 -0.05 -2.18 6.19
C ARG A 95 0.20 -0.68 6.36
N ARG A 96 -0.55 0.15 5.65
CA ARG A 96 -0.42 1.62 5.71
C ARG A 96 -1.73 2.33 5.43
N ILE A 97 -1.79 3.60 5.79
CA ILE A 97 -2.82 4.51 5.30
C ILE A 97 -2.47 4.85 3.85
N ALA A 98 -3.44 4.65 2.97
CA ALA A 98 -3.35 4.87 1.52
C ALA A 98 -4.32 5.98 1.09
N SER A 99 -4.27 6.30 -0.21
CA SER A 99 -4.87 7.48 -0.86
C SER A 99 -4.08 8.76 -0.58
N PRO A 100 -3.31 9.29 -1.54
CA PRO A 100 -2.60 10.55 -1.33
C PRO A 100 -3.62 11.70 -1.09
N PRO A 101 -3.32 12.64 -0.19
CA PRO A 101 -4.17 13.80 0.05
C PRO A 101 -4.19 14.72 -1.18
N PRO A 102 -5.36 15.25 -1.59
CA PRO A 102 -5.42 16.29 -2.60
C PRO A 102 -4.88 17.61 -2.06
N LYS A 103 -4.62 18.56 -2.96
CA LYS A 103 -4.37 19.96 -2.59
C LYS A 103 -5.70 20.62 -2.19
N ALA A 104 -5.65 21.54 -1.24
CA ALA A 104 -6.78 22.36 -0.84
C ALA A 104 -6.77 23.68 -1.61
N VAL A 105 -7.92 24.12 -2.11
CA VAL A 105 -8.06 25.39 -2.85
C VAL A 105 -8.88 26.35 -2.00
N ILE A 106 -8.38 27.56 -1.76
CA ILE A 106 -9.04 28.58 -0.92
C ILE A 106 -10.52 28.77 -1.33
N GLY A 107 -11.44 28.68 -0.37
CA GLY A 107 -12.88 28.85 -0.59
C GLY A 107 -13.59 27.68 -1.29
N VAL A 108 -12.88 26.60 -1.65
CA VAL A 108 -13.47 25.41 -2.28
C VAL A 108 -13.58 24.27 -1.27
N PRO A 109 -14.69 23.50 -1.23
CA PRO A 109 -14.79 22.32 -0.38
C PRO A 109 -13.64 21.34 -0.60
N TYR A 110 -12.92 21.07 0.48
CA TYR A 110 -11.90 20.05 0.57
C TYR A 110 -12.51 18.75 1.08
N GLU A 111 -12.16 17.64 0.45
CA GLU A 111 -12.50 16.30 0.92
C GLU A 111 -11.36 15.33 0.62
N TRP A 112 -10.97 14.56 1.64
CA TRP A 112 -10.05 13.44 1.49
C TRP A 112 -10.54 12.23 2.27
N THR A 113 -10.67 11.10 1.57
CA THR A 113 -11.16 9.84 2.14
C THR A 113 -10.04 8.81 2.11
N PRO A 114 -9.21 8.73 3.17
CA PRO A 114 -8.17 7.73 3.25
C PRO A 114 -8.73 6.31 3.36
N THR A 115 -7.91 5.35 2.98
CA THR A 115 -8.19 3.93 3.17
C THR A 115 -7.02 3.25 3.88
N ILE A 116 -7.25 2.13 4.56
CA ILE A 116 -6.15 1.27 4.99
C ILE A 116 -5.87 0.31 3.85
N TRP A 117 -4.66 0.35 3.31
CA TRP A 117 -4.18 -0.72 2.46
C TRP A 117 -3.48 -1.79 3.30
N ASP A 118 -3.92 -3.03 3.10
CA ASP A 118 -3.30 -4.21 3.65
C ASP A 118 -2.86 -5.14 2.51
N PRO A 119 -1.57 -5.49 2.42
CA PRO A 119 -1.07 -6.35 1.37
C PRO A 119 -1.40 -7.84 1.58
N GLN A 120 -1.72 -8.25 2.81
CA GLN A 120 -1.90 -9.63 3.22
C GLN A 120 -3.38 -10.04 3.29
N VAL A 121 -4.26 -9.13 3.69
CA VAL A 121 -5.71 -9.36 3.87
C VAL A 121 -6.55 -8.25 3.27
N ARG A 122 -7.87 -8.44 3.25
CA ARG A 122 -8.81 -7.36 2.88
C ARG A 122 -8.71 -6.23 3.92
N ALA A 123 -8.82 -4.99 3.45
CA ALA A 123 -8.84 -3.81 4.30
C ALA A 123 -9.87 -3.95 5.45
N PRO A 124 -9.47 -3.73 6.71
CA PRO A 124 -10.37 -3.78 7.86
C PRO A 124 -11.26 -2.54 7.91
N LYS A 125 -12.33 -2.60 8.71
CA LYS A 125 -13.08 -1.39 9.09
C LYS A 125 -12.19 -0.53 9.99
N VAL A 126 -12.14 0.76 9.68
CA VAL A 126 -11.24 1.74 10.32
C VAL A 126 -12.03 2.92 10.85
N TYR A 127 -11.49 3.54 11.90
CA TYR A 127 -11.86 4.87 12.37
C TYR A 127 -10.65 5.78 12.30
N PHE A 128 -10.78 6.90 11.59
CA PHE A 128 -9.72 7.91 11.46
C PHE A 128 -9.94 9.06 12.43
N HIS A 129 -8.85 9.55 13.00
CA HIS A 129 -8.82 10.81 13.74
C HIS A 129 -7.45 11.47 13.59
N SER A 130 -7.37 12.72 14.04
CA SER A 130 -6.14 13.49 14.09
C SER A 130 -6.02 14.16 15.46
N PRO A 131 -4.87 14.10 16.14
CA PRO A 131 -4.67 14.78 17.42
C PRO A 131 -4.82 16.30 17.32
N TRP A 132 -4.51 16.85 16.15
CA TRP A 132 -4.63 18.27 15.84
C TRP A 132 -5.11 18.45 14.40
N LEU A 133 -5.95 19.45 14.19
CA LEU A 133 -6.41 19.91 12.88
C LEU A 133 -6.49 21.44 12.88
N PRO A 134 -6.23 22.11 11.73
CA PRO A 134 -6.56 23.51 11.59
C PRO A 134 -8.08 23.69 11.70
N ALA A 135 -8.54 24.85 12.14
CA ALA A 135 -9.96 25.10 12.46
C ALA A 135 -10.92 24.87 11.28
N TRP A 136 -10.43 24.92 10.05
CA TRP A 136 -11.22 24.70 8.84
C TRP A 136 -11.35 23.23 8.44
N LEU A 137 -10.64 22.30 9.09
CA LEU A 137 -10.70 20.87 8.83
C LEU A 137 -11.35 20.10 9.99
N ARG A 138 -12.11 19.07 9.64
CA ARG A 138 -12.68 18.12 10.61
C ARG A 138 -12.91 16.75 9.98
N TRP A 139 -12.91 15.72 10.83
CA TRP A 139 -13.30 14.37 10.42
C TRP A 139 -14.82 14.21 10.43
N GLU A 140 -15.38 13.75 9.32
CA GLU A 140 -16.79 13.40 9.17
C GLU A 140 -16.89 12.07 8.41
N SER A 141 -17.52 11.06 9.01
CA SER A 141 -17.77 9.78 8.34
C SER A 141 -16.50 9.15 7.71
N ASN A 142 -15.34 9.25 8.39
CA ASN A 142 -14.01 8.82 7.92
C ASN A 142 -13.44 9.61 6.73
N SER A 143 -14.03 10.74 6.37
CA SER A 143 -13.50 11.69 5.42
C SER A 143 -13.02 12.94 6.15
N LEU A 144 -11.83 13.43 5.81
CA LEU A 144 -11.31 14.70 6.27
C LEU A 144 -11.89 15.80 5.37
N ARG A 145 -12.71 16.69 5.93
CA ARG A 145 -13.48 17.68 5.19
C ARG A 145 -13.29 19.08 5.75
N GLY A 146 -13.46 20.08 4.89
CA GLY A 146 -13.32 21.47 5.28
C GLY A 146 -13.43 22.47 4.14
N ILE A 147 -13.35 23.75 4.46
CA ILE A 147 -13.22 24.82 3.45
C ILE A 147 -12.08 25.74 3.89
N PRO A 148 -10.93 25.74 3.22
CA PRO A 148 -9.79 26.58 3.60
C PRO A 148 -10.16 28.07 3.47
N PRO A 149 -10.00 28.87 4.54
CA PRO A 149 -10.19 30.32 4.48
C PRO A 149 -9.08 31.01 3.68
N SER A 150 -9.21 32.32 3.46
CA SER A 150 -8.25 33.13 2.67
C SER A 150 -6.85 33.23 3.28
N ASP A 151 -6.74 33.07 4.60
CA ASP A 151 -5.50 33.07 5.37
C ASP A 151 -4.96 31.65 5.63
N ALA A 152 -5.59 30.62 5.05
CA ALA A 152 -5.13 29.25 5.20
C ALA A 152 -3.74 29.06 4.58
N VAL A 153 -2.87 28.40 5.34
CA VAL A 153 -1.51 28.04 4.93
C VAL A 153 -1.34 26.52 4.87
N ASP A 154 -0.28 26.08 4.20
CA ASP A 154 0.14 24.68 4.22
C ASP A 154 0.24 24.17 5.66
N CYS A 155 -0.33 22.99 5.91
CA CYS A 155 -0.35 22.41 7.25
C CYS A 155 0.03 20.93 7.21
N ASN A 156 0.76 20.49 8.24
CA ASN A 156 1.08 19.09 8.44
C ASN A 156 0.03 18.44 9.34
N ILE A 157 -0.57 17.36 8.86
CA ILE A 157 -1.64 16.64 9.54
C ILE A 157 -1.13 15.25 9.90
N ASN A 158 -1.16 14.92 11.19
CA ASN A 158 -1.00 13.56 11.67
C ASN A 158 -2.35 12.85 11.66
N VAL A 159 -2.43 11.70 10.98
CA VAL A 159 -3.62 10.88 10.89
C VAL A 159 -3.38 9.55 11.55
N VAL A 160 -4.26 9.25 12.50
CA VAL A 160 -4.26 8.03 13.28
C VAL A 160 -5.45 7.19 12.86
N ALA A 161 -5.17 6.01 12.32
CA ALA A 161 -6.13 5.01 11.92
C ALA A 161 -6.24 3.92 12.99
N SER A 162 -7.40 3.81 13.63
CA SER A 162 -7.70 2.75 14.59
C SER A 162 -8.58 1.67 13.96
N TYR A 163 -8.21 0.41 14.12
CA TYR A 163 -8.93 -0.74 13.54
C TYR A 163 -8.80 -1.98 14.43
N TYR A 164 -9.65 -2.97 14.19
CA TYR A 164 -9.60 -4.24 14.90
C TYR A 164 -8.90 -5.31 14.07
N GLN A 165 -8.02 -6.08 14.73
CA GLN A 165 -7.45 -7.31 14.20
C GLN A 165 -7.86 -8.46 15.13
N GLY A 166 -8.94 -9.15 14.78
CA GLY A 166 -9.60 -10.08 15.70
C GLY A 166 -10.21 -9.33 16.87
N LYS A 167 -9.70 -9.57 18.10
CA LYS A 167 -10.15 -8.87 19.32
C LYS A 167 -9.24 -7.70 19.71
N GLU A 168 -8.07 -7.57 19.09
CA GLU A 168 -7.09 -6.54 19.43
C GLU A 168 -7.37 -5.24 18.68
N VAL A 169 -7.19 -4.12 19.37
CA VAL A 169 -7.22 -2.78 18.76
C VAL A 169 -5.80 -2.45 18.29
N CYS A 170 -5.66 -2.22 16.99
CA CYS A 170 -4.40 -1.82 16.37
C CYS A 170 -4.48 -0.36 15.90
N ARG A 171 -3.31 0.27 15.79
CA ARG A 171 -3.17 1.66 15.30
C ARG A 171 -2.13 1.76 14.19
N LEU A 172 -2.38 2.66 13.25
CA LEU A 172 -1.43 3.11 12.25
C LEU A 172 -1.42 4.62 12.24
N GLU A 173 -0.24 5.20 12.07
CA GLU A 173 -0.05 6.65 12.04
C GLU A 173 0.72 7.04 10.79
N THR A 174 0.32 8.15 10.17
CA THR A 174 1.08 8.78 9.10
C THR A 174 0.91 10.29 9.18
N SER A 175 1.92 11.02 8.73
CA SER A 175 1.84 12.46 8.57
C SER A 175 1.89 12.84 7.10
N PHE A 176 1.19 13.90 6.71
CA PHE A 176 1.27 14.48 5.37
C PHE A 176 1.02 15.98 5.41
N THR A 177 1.47 16.67 4.37
CA THR A 177 1.22 18.10 4.19
C THR A 177 0.00 18.30 3.30
N VAL A 178 -0.99 19.05 3.77
CA VAL A 178 -2.03 19.63 2.92
C VAL A 178 -1.47 20.90 2.32
N HIS A 179 -1.29 20.91 1.01
CA HIS A 179 -0.90 22.11 0.27
C HIS A 179 -2.12 22.97 -0.01
N VAL A 180 -2.12 24.20 0.48
CA VAL A 180 -3.18 25.18 0.25
C VAL A 180 -2.76 26.08 -0.92
N VAL A 181 -3.62 26.17 -1.93
CA VAL A 181 -3.36 27.00 -3.11
C VAL A 181 -4.43 28.08 -3.27
N PRO A 182 -4.06 29.27 -3.79
CA PRO A 182 -5.03 30.31 -4.12
C PRO A 182 -6.07 29.82 -5.12
N ASN A 183 -7.29 30.33 -5.01
CA ASN A 183 -8.30 30.12 -6.02
C ASN A 183 -8.07 31.07 -7.19
N THR A 184 -7.46 30.57 -8.26
CA THR A 184 -7.14 31.35 -9.47
C THR A 184 -8.37 31.85 -10.23
N GLN A 185 -9.57 31.33 -9.95
CA GLN A 185 -10.81 31.87 -10.53
C GLN A 185 -11.30 33.12 -9.79
N LEU A 186 -10.98 33.29 -8.49
CA LEU A 186 -11.29 34.49 -7.72
C LEU A 186 -10.25 35.61 -7.96
N SER A 187 -9.00 35.27 -8.29
CA SER A 187 -7.95 36.26 -8.54
C SER A 187 -8.09 37.03 -9.85
N MET A 188 -8.97 36.62 -10.77
CA MET A 188 -9.26 37.38 -12.01
C MET A 188 -10.28 38.51 -11.80
N PHE A 189 -10.89 38.61 -10.62
CA PHE A 189 -11.96 39.57 -10.33
C PHE A 189 -11.62 40.57 -9.21
N MET A 190 -10.37 40.65 -8.76
CA MET A 190 -9.93 41.71 -7.85
C MET A 190 -9.13 42.78 -8.62
N PRO A 191 -9.61 44.04 -8.67
CA PRO A 191 -8.91 45.17 -9.29
C PRO A 191 -7.74 45.69 -8.45
#